data_AF-A0A349UQQ6-F1
#
_entry.id   AF-A0A349UQQ6-F1
#
_cell.length_a   1.000
_cell.length_b   1.000
_cell.length_c   1.000
_cell.angle_alpha   90.00
_cell.angle_beta   90.00
_cell.angle_gamma   90.00
#
_symmetry.space_group_name_H-M   'P 1'
#
loop_
_entity.id
_entity.type
_entity.pdbx_description
1 polymer ?
#
loop_
_entity_poly.entity_id
_entity_poly.type
_entity_poly.pdbx_seq_one_letter_code
_entity_poly.pdbx_strand_id
1 'polypeptide(L)'
;MLGFLATRANPPADLGALLDAVAPQARAHAAGYPWHADCALPLPRAISAEEIPLAANSLRVAMRQSELSLRALRAEPVFVGEYNRLVEGTDNKSAALFSVTSRLLDGVWRSASGGLLRIWVDRQGGRTHYLPHLQRIFPGCRFKVIDESETLSAYRVSDDRRTAEIVFATEAEDRHLPVALASMLSKLLRELFMEQFNAYWTRQVPGLAPTAGYYTDGNRFFGEIRDAIRGQNLDERLIYRSR
;
A
#
# COMPACT_ATOMS: atom_id res chain seq x y z
N MET A 1 -13.13 -3.73 -2.74
CA MET A 1 -12.29 -2.53 -2.99
C MET A 1 -12.85 -1.64 -4.09
N LEU A 2 -13.01 -2.11 -5.34
CA LEU A 2 -13.56 -1.31 -6.44
C LEU A 2 -14.97 -0.75 -6.15
N GLY A 3 -15.82 -1.49 -5.45
CA GLY A 3 -17.12 -0.97 -4.97
C GLY A 3 -16.99 0.26 -4.06
N PHE A 4 -15.99 0.31 -3.17
CA PHE A 4 -15.73 1.48 -2.32
C PHE A 4 -15.28 2.69 -3.15
N LEU A 5 -14.38 2.50 -4.12
CA LEU A 5 -13.97 3.57 -5.05
C LEU A 5 -15.18 4.07 -5.87
N ALA A 6 -16.01 3.15 -6.34
CA ALA A 6 -17.21 3.44 -7.09
C ALA A 6 -18.26 4.22 -6.27
N THR A 7 -18.20 4.22 -4.92
CA THR A 7 -19.10 5.07 -4.12
C THR A 7 -18.89 6.56 -4.37
N ARG A 8 -17.71 6.97 -4.86
CA ARG A 8 -17.30 8.37 -5.01
C ARG A 8 -17.11 8.85 -6.44
N ALA A 9 -16.73 7.97 -7.35
CA ALA A 9 -16.40 8.27 -8.73
C ALA A 9 -16.70 7.04 -9.60
N ASN A 10 -16.47 7.14 -10.90
CA ASN A 10 -16.50 5.96 -11.76
C ASN A 10 -15.41 4.97 -11.32
N PRO A 11 -15.69 3.65 -11.34
CA PRO A 11 -14.66 2.66 -11.03
C PRO A 11 -13.50 2.77 -12.03
N PRO A 12 -12.25 2.54 -11.57
CA PRO A 12 -11.11 2.54 -12.48
C PRO A 12 -11.23 1.40 -13.48
N ALA A 13 -10.99 1.72 -14.76
CA ALA A 13 -11.08 0.77 -15.87
C ALA A 13 -9.81 -0.09 -16.05
N ASP A 14 -8.69 0.36 -15.48
CA ASP A 14 -7.40 -0.33 -15.53
C ASP A 14 -6.55 0.02 -14.29
N LEU A 15 -5.38 -0.62 -14.17
CA LEU A 15 -4.44 -0.34 -13.09
C LEU A 15 -3.95 1.11 -13.10
N GLY A 16 -3.73 1.72 -14.26
CA GLY A 16 -3.31 3.13 -14.38
C GLY A 16 -4.31 4.08 -13.72
N ALA A 17 -5.59 3.96 -14.05
CA ALA A 17 -6.68 4.72 -13.46
C ALA A 17 -6.84 4.44 -11.96
N LEU A 18 -6.60 3.19 -11.52
CA LEU A 18 -6.58 2.85 -10.10
C LEU A 18 -5.43 3.57 -9.38
N LEU A 19 -4.22 3.57 -9.95
CA LEU A 19 -3.05 4.25 -9.40
C LEU A 19 -3.27 5.77 -9.34
N ASP A 20 -3.84 6.39 -10.38
CA ASP A 20 -4.18 7.82 -10.32
C ASP A 20 -5.08 8.15 -9.12
N ALA A 21 -6.04 7.28 -8.84
CA ALA A 21 -7.01 7.49 -7.77
C ALA A 21 -6.41 7.32 -6.37
N VAL A 22 -5.48 6.37 -6.18
CA VAL A 22 -5.03 5.94 -4.84
C VAL A 22 -3.53 6.10 -4.58
N ALA A 23 -2.69 6.12 -5.61
CA ALA A 23 -1.23 6.14 -5.51
C ALA A 23 -0.59 6.86 -6.72
N PRO A 24 -0.90 8.15 -6.96
CA PRO A 24 -0.53 8.82 -8.22
C PRO A 24 0.99 8.86 -8.45
N GLN A 25 1.81 8.95 -7.39
CA GLN A 25 3.27 8.91 -7.50
C GLN A 25 3.77 7.53 -7.97
N ALA A 26 3.08 6.45 -7.61
CA ALA A 26 3.46 5.11 -8.01
C ALA A 26 3.27 4.88 -9.52
N ARG A 27 2.35 5.60 -10.18
CA ARG A 27 2.21 5.55 -11.64
C ARG A 27 3.47 6.05 -12.35
N ALA A 28 4.02 7.17 -11.88
CA ALA A 28 5.26 7.71 -12.43
C ALA A 28 6.44 6.76 -12.18
N HIS A 29 6.52 6.16 -10.99
CA HIS A 29 7.59 5.20 -10.67
C HIS A 29 7.45 3.90 -11.48
N ALA A 30 6.22 3.42 -11.72
CA ALA A 30 5.95 2.23 -12.52
C ALA A 30 6.48 2.34 -13.95
N ALA A 31 6.50 3.54 -14.53
CA ALA A 31 7.05 3.78 -15.87
C ALA A 31 8.55 3.46 -15.98
N GLY A 32 9.29 3.43 -14.85
CA GLY A 32 10.69 2.99 -14.79
C GLY A 32 10.88 1.47 -14.88
N TYR A 33 9.80 0.69 -14.95
CA TYR A 33 9.83 -0.77 -15.00
C TYR A 33 9.17 -1.26 -16.30
N PRO A 34 9.89 -1.95 -17.19
CA PRO A 34 9.35 -2.39 -18.49
C PRO A 34 8.06 -3.19 -18.39
N TRP A 35 7.92 -4.00 -17.34
CA TRP A 35 6.75 -4.83 -17.08
C TRP A 35 5.55 -4.06 -16.49
N HIS A 36 5.67 -2.76 -16.23
CA HIS A 36 4.58 -1.89 -15.75
C HIS A 36 4.38 -0.63 -16.60
N ALA A 37 5.12 -0.46 -17.69
CA ALA A 37 5.28 0.82 -18.39
C ALA A 37 3.95 1.53 -18.70
N ASP A 38 2.92 0.78 -19.13
CA ASP A 38 1.62 1.37 -19.49
C ASP A 38 0.56 1.25 -18.38
N CYS A 39 0.83 0.46 -17.32
CA CYS A 39 -0.15 0.12 -16.28
C CYS A 39 -1.54 -0.26 -16.85
N ALA A 40 -1.59 -0.85 -18.05
CA ALA A 40 -2.81 -0.99 -18.84
C ALA A 40 -3.62 -2.24 -18.49
N LEU A 41 -3.38 -2.85 -17.32
CA LEU A 41 -4.06 -4.07 -16.92
C LEU A 41 -5.56 -3.79 -16.70
N PRO A 42 -6.48 -4.36 -17.51
CA PRO A 42 -7.90 -4.03 -17.42
C PRO A 42 -8.51 -4.49 -16.10
N LEU A 43 -9.43 -3.69 -15.55
CA LEU A 43 -10.21 -3.95 -14.35
C LEU A 43 -11.72 -3.92 -14.65
N PRO A 44 -12.54 -4.70 -13.91
CA PRO A 44 -12.18 -5.67 -12.87
C PRO A 44 -11.55 -6.97 -13.39
N ARG A 45 -10.87 -7.72 -12.50
CA ARG A 45 -10.26 -9.04 -12.82
C ARG A 45 -11.11 -10.24 -12.37
N ALA A 46 -11.67 -10.16 -11.17
CA ALA A 46 -12.27 -11.32 -10.48
C ALA A 46 -13.81 -11.31 -10.44
N ILE A 47 -14.42 -10.20 -10.86
CA ILE A 47 -15.88 -10.00 -10.91
C ILE A 47 -16.22 -9.33 -12.24
N SER A 48 -17.49 -9.38 -12.63
CA SER A 48 -17.97 -8.60 -13.79
C SER A 48 -18.00 -7.09 -13.48
N ALA A 49 -17.93 -6.27 -14.52
CA ALA A 49 -18.05 -4.82 -14.38
C ALA A 49 -19.42 -4.39 -13.83
N GLU A 50 -20.47 -5.17 -14.12
CA GLU A 50 -21.85 -4.94 -13.69
C GLU A 50 -22.07 -5.14 -12.18
N GLU A 51 -21.24 -6.00 -11.55
CA GLU A 51 -21.29 -6.22 -10.10
C GLU A 51 -20.77 -5.02 -9.30
N ILE A 52 -19.91 -4.18 -9.89
CA ILE A 52 -19.31 -3.03 -9.18
C ILE A 52 -20.38 -1.99 -8.80
N PRO A 53 -21.26 -1.50 -9.70
CA PRO A 53 -22.34 -0.59 -9.34
C PRO A 53 -23.29 -1.16 -8.28
N LEU A 54 -23.61 -2.45 -8.35
CA LEU A 54 -24.48 -3.13 -7.39
C LEU A 54 -23.86 -3.10 -5.98
N ALA A 55 -22.60 -3.53 -5.86
CA ALA A 55 -21.86 -3.48 -4.61
C ALA A 55 -21.71 -2.04 -4.09
N ALA A 56 -21.41 -1.09 -4.98
CA ALA A 56 -21.30 0.32 -4.63
C ALA A 56 -22.62 0.90 -4.11
N ASN A 57 -23.76 0.52 -4.68
CA ASN A 57 -25.06 0.97 -4.22
C ASN A 57 -25.38 0.46 -2.81
N SER A 58 -25.19 -0.85 -2.57
CA SER A 58 -25.35 -1.45 -1.24
C SER A 58 -24.44 -0.78 -0.21
N LEU A 59 -23.17 -0.50 -0.57
CA LEU A 59 -22.24 0.24 0.28
C LEU A 59 -22.72 1.67 0.57
N ARG A 60 -23.22 2.41 -0.43
CA ARG A 60 -23.73 3.78 -0.22
C ARG A 60 -24.91 3.79 0.75
N VAL A 61 -25.82 2.82 0.67
CA VAL A 61 -26.96 2.70 1.59
C VAL A 61 -26.46 2.45 3.01
N ALA A 62 -25.61 1.44 3.21
CA ALA A 62 -25.05 1.12 4.53
C ALA A 62 -24.26 2.30 5.12
N MET A 63 -23.42 2.95 4.32
CA MET A 63 -22.65 4.12 4.73
C MET A 63 -23.54 5.28 5.16
N ARG A 64 -24.62 5.57 4.42
CA ARG A 64 -25.60 6.62 4.80
C ARG A 64 -26.30 6.30 6.11
N GLN A 65 -26.71 5.04 6.31
CA GLN A 65 -27.35 4.59 7.56
C GLN A 65 -26.42 4.69 8.77
N SER A 66 -25.10 4.54 8.56
CA SER A 66 -24.08 4.67 9.60
C SER A 66 -23.45 6.07 9.67
N GLU A 67 -23.96 7.06 8.93
CA GLU A 67 -23.40 8.41 8.84
C GLU A 67 -21.91 8.44 8.44
N LEU A 68 -21.47 7.42 7.70
CA LEU A 68 -20.11 7.28 7.22
C LEU A 68 -19.96 7.86 5.81
N SER A 69 -18.81 8.46 5.55
CA SER A 69 -18.38 8.82 4.20
C SER A 69 -16.93 8.44 4.00
N LEU A 70 -16.63 7.86 2.83
CA LEU A 70 -15.26 7.56 2.45
C LEU A 70 -14.57 8.88 2.10
N ARG A 71 -13.50 9.25 2.82
CA ARG A 71 -12.77 10.51 2.60
C ARG A 71 -11.61 10.42 1.61
N ALA A 72 -10.92 9.29 1.56
CA ALA A 72 -9.95 8.96 0.53
C ALA A 72 -9.56 7.49 0.67
N LEU A 73 -9.00 6.94 -0.39
CA LEU A 73 -8.16 5.75 -0.34
C LEU A 73 -6.79 6.15 -0.85
N ARG A 74 -5.74 5.77 -0.12
CA ARG A 74 -4.35 6.06 -0.46
C ARG A 74 -3.48 4.85 -0.22
N ALA A 75 -2.51 4.64 -1.09
CA ALA A 75 -1.52 3.58 -0.97
C ALA A 75 -0.14 4.11 -1.42
N GLU A 76 0.91 3.45 -0.93
CA GLU A 76 2.31 3.71 -1.31
C GLU A 76 2.94 2.39 -1.81
N PRO A 77 2.66 1.95 -3.05
CA PRO A 77 3.40 0.85 -3.67
C PRO A 77 4.90 1.15 -3.71
N VAL A 78 5.71 0.21 -3.22
CA VAL A 78 7.18 0.33 -3.24
C VAL A 78 7.71 -0.66 -4.26
N PHE A 79 8.33 -0.14 -5.31
CA PHE A 79 8.94 -0.97 -6.35
C PHE A 79 10.32 -1.48 -5.91
N VAL A 80 10.80 -2.58 -6.49
CA VAL A 80 12.00 -3.29 -6.02
C VAL A 80 13.24 -2.39 -5.98
N GLY A 81 13.45 -1.59 -7.01
CA GLY A 81 14.57 -0.64 -7.06
C GLY A 81 14.48 0.45 -5.98
N GLU A 82 13.27 0.94 -5.67
CA GLU A 82 13.04 1.86 -4.55
C GLU A 82 13.28 1.16 -3.21
N TYR A 83 12.75 -0.05 -3.04
CA TYR A 83 12.97 -0.87 -1.85
C TYR A 83 14.46 -1.07 -1.57
N ASN A 84 15.24 -1.43 -2.58
CA ASN A 84 16.67 -1.65 -2.45
C ASN A 84 17.39 -0.38 -1.97
N ARG A 85 17.08 0.78 -2.57
CA ARG A 85 17.64 2.08 -2.13
C ARG A 85 17.24 2.44 -0.70
N LEU A 86 15.99 2.18 -0.31
CA LEU A 86 15.52 2.44 1.04
C LEU A 86 16.24 1.57 2.08
N VAL A 87 16.41 0.28 1.79
CA VAL A 87 17.11 -0.66 2.69
C VAL A 87 18.59 -0.32 2.80
N GLU A 88 19.25 0.02 1.69
CA GLU A 88 20.65 0.47 1.70
C GLU A 88 20.82 1.77 2.52
N GLY A 89 19.90 2.71 2.40
CA GLY A 89 19.96 3.99 3.12
C GLY A 89 19.65 3.91 4.62
N THR A 90 18.91 2.88 5.08
CA THR A 90 18.57 2.71 6.50
C THR A 90 19.36 1.63 7.21
N ASP A 91 20.04 0.76 6.45
CA ASP A 91 20.62 -0.52 6.90
C ASP A 91 19.63 -1.40 7.71
N ASN A 92 18.32 -1.15 7.56
CA ASN A 92 17.28 -1.78 8.36
C ASN A 92 15.94 -1.80 7.62
N LYS A 93 15.49 -3.00 7.26
CA LYS A 93 14.20 -3.24 6.57
C LYS A 93 13.01 -2.70 7.35
N SER A 94 12.96 -2.91 8.67
CA SER A 94 11.87 -2.42 9.51
C SER A 94 11.82 -0.89 9.58
N ALA A 95 12.97 -0.22 9.46
CA ALA A 95 13.04 1.23 9.34
C ALA A 95 12.61 1.71 7.95
N ALA A 96 13.05 1.03 6.88
CA ALA A 96 12.64 1.32 5.51
C ALA A 96 11.12 1.23 5.34
N LEU A 97 10.48 0.14 5.79
CA LEU A 97 9.03 -0.04 5.72
C LEU A 97 8.27 1.01 6.55
N PHE A 98 8.80 1.36 7.72
CA PHE A 98 8.17 2.38 8.55
C PHE A 98 8.30 3.79 7.92
N SER A 99 9.37 4.06 7.18
CA SER A 99 9.52 5.34 6.45
C SER A 99 8.42 5.54 5.41
N VAL A 100 7.98 4.48 4.73
CA VAL A 100 6.87 4.50 3.78
C VAL A 100 5.55 4.73 4.51
N THR A 101 5.32 3.99 5.60
CA THR A 101 4.15 4.17 6.47
C THR A 101 4.05 5.60 7.03
N SER A 102 5.20 6.21 7.33
CA SER A 102 5.28 7.57 7.84
C SER A 102 4.76 8.61 6.84
N ARG A 103 4.95 8.39 5.52
CA ARG A 103 4.40 9.27 4.47
C ARG A 103 2.87 9.28 4.50
N LEU A 104 2.25 8.12 4.69
CA LEU A 104 0.79 8.00 4.83
C LEU A 104 0.28 8.66 6.11
N LEU A 105 0.97 8.47 7.23
CA LEU A 105 0.62 9.10 8.50
C LEU A 105 0.68 10.64 8.42
N ASP A 106 1.74 11.18 7.84
CA ASP A 106 1.90 12.62 7.61
C ASP A 106 0.82 13.15 6.67
N GLY A 107 0.51 12.44 5.58
CA GLY A 107 -0.57 12.80 4.67
C GLY A 107 -1.94 12.89 5.36
N VAL A 108 -2.29 11.92 6.19
CA VAL A 108 -3.54 11.93 6.97
C VAL A 108 -3.54 13.08 7.97
N TRP A 109 -2.45 13.30 8.70
CA TRP A 109 -2.30 14.41 9.64
C TRP A 109 -2.50 15.78 8.98
N ARG A 110 -1.86 16.01 7.82
CA ARG A 110 -1.99 17.26 7.06
C ARG A 110 -3.40 17.49 6.53
N SER A 111 -4.14 16.43 6.24
CA SER A 111 -5.54 16.51 5.77
C SER A 111 -6.56 16.83 6.87
N ALA A 112 -6.14 16.78 8.14
CA ALA A 112 -7.02 17.05 9.28
C ALA A 112 -7.39 18.54 9.35
N SER A 113 -8.69 18.83 9.34
CA SER A 113 -9.24 20.20 9.36
C SER A 113 -9.90 20.59 10.70
N GLY A 114 -9.58 19.88 11.79
CA GLY A 114 -10.18 20.06 13.13
C GLY A 114 -10.95 18.82 13.60
N GLY A 115 -11.29 18.79 14.90
CA GLY A 115 -11.89 17.62 15.55
C GLY A 115 -10.87 16.55 15.96
N LEU A 116 -11.33 15.50 16.64
CA LEU A 116 -10.49 14.37 17.04
C LEU A 116 -10.24 13.45 15.84
N LEU A 117 -9.00 13.39 15.38
CA LEU A 117 -8.56 12.42 14.38
C LEU A 117 -8.14 11.11 15.06
N ARG A 118 -8.67 9.97 14.61
CA ARG A 118 -8.22 8.64 15.05
C ARG A 118 -7.59 7.89 13.89
N ILE A 119 -6.35 7.47 14.08
CA ILE A 119 -5.57 6.72 13.11
C ILE A 119 -5.31 5.34 13.68
N TRP A 120 -5.79 4.30 12.98
CA TRP A 120 -5.53 2.91 13.29
C TRP A 120 -4.55 2.33 12.28
N VAL A 121 -3.53 1.65 12.79
CA VAL A 121 -2.47 1.04 11.98
C VAL A 121 -2.33 -0.41 12.44
N ASP A 122 -2.40 -1.34 11.50
CA ASP A 122 -2.02 -2.72 11.79
C ASP A 122 -0.51 -2.80 12.06
N ARG A 123 -0.15 -3.48 13.14
CA ARG A 123 1.22 -3.46 13.64
C ARG A 123 2.17 -4.12 12.64
N GLN A 124 3.23 -3.39 12.29
CA GLN A 124 4.28 -3.89 11.39
C GLN A 124 5.45 -4.47 12.18
N GLY A 125 5.58 -5.79 12.16
CA GLY A 125 6.64 -6.52 12.86
C GLY A 125 6.52 -6.45 14.38
N GLY A 126 7.61 -6.74 15.10
CA GLY A 126 7.62 -6.77 16.57
C GLY A 126 7.75 -5.40 17.26
N ARG A 127 7.52 -4.29 16.55
CA ARG A 127 7.69 -2.95 17.14
C ARG A 127 6.55 -2.64 18.12
N THR A 128 6.89 -2.34 19.37
CA THR A 128 5.95 -1.94 20.43
C THR A 128 6.09 -0.48 20.86
N HIS A 129 7.22 0.15 20.54
CA HIS A 129 7.51 1.55 20.87
C HIS A 129 7.64 2.38 19.59
N TYR A 130 6.77 3.37 19.42
CA TYR A 130 6.68 4.23 18.24
C TYR A 130 6.98 5.69 18.53
N LEU A 131 7.01 6.13 19.79
CA LEU A 131 7.15 7.54 20.15
C LEU A 131 8.34 8.24 19.44
N PRO A 132 9.58 7.71 19.46
CA PRO A 132 10.70 8.36 18.79
C PRO A 132 10.53 8.46 17.26
N HIS A 133 9.76 7.55 16.67
CA HIS A 133 9.46 7.59 15.25
C HIS A 133 8.37 8.63 14.96
N LEU A 134 7.29 8.65 15.73
CA LEU A 134 6.20 9.62 15.59
C LEU A 134 6.69 11.05 15.80
N GLN A 135 7.61 11.29 16.74
CA GLN A 135 8.21 12.61 16.96
C GLN A 135 8.97 13.14 15.73
N ARG A 136 9.56 12.25 14.92
CA ARG A 136 10.20 12.62 13.65
C ARG A 136 9.19 12.95 12.56
N ILE A 137 8.03 12.28 12.56
CA ILE A 137 6.96 12.52 11.58
C ILE A 137 6.25 13.84 11.88
N PHE A 138 6.00 14.15 13.15
CA PHE A 138 5.24 15.32 13.58
C PHE A 138 6.11 16.28 14.40
N PRO A 139 7.09 16.96 13.75
CA PRO A 139 7.97 17.90 14.45
C PRO A 139 7.15 19.03 15.08
N GLY A 140 7.53 19.42 16.30
CA GLY A 140 6.86 20.49 17.05
C GLY A 140 5.53 20.10 17.71
N CYS A 141 5.05 18.86 17.51
CA CYS A 141 3.87 18.37 18.21
C CYS A 141 4.19 17.90 19.63
N ARG A 142 3.19 18.01 20.52
CA ARG A 142 3.19 17.44 21.85
C ARG A 142 2.71 15.99 21.80
N PHE A 143 3.30 15.14 22.62
CA PHE A 143 2.96 13.72 22.67
C PHE A 143 2.59 13.28 24.09
N LYS A 144 1.59 12.41 24.19
CA LYS A 144 1.29 11.63 25.39
C LYS A 144 1.20 10.16 25.01
N VAL A 145 1.97 9.31 25.67
CA VAL A 145 1.82 7.86 25.59
C VAL A 145 0.54 7.48 26.34
N ILE A 146 -0.36 6.77 25.67
CA ILE A 146 -1.63 6.30 26.22
C ILE A 146 -1.51 4.83 26.64
N ASP A 147 -0.91 4.01 25.79
CA ASP A 147 -0.61 2.60 26.07
C ASP A 147 0.63 2.13 25.26
N GLU A 148 1.41 1.22 25.83
CA GLU A 148 2.48 0.47 25.17
C GLU A 148 2.51 -0.94 25.76
N SER A 149 1.75 -1.83 25.15
CA SER A 149 1.59 -3.23 25.52
C SER A 149 1.97 -4.17 24.37
N GLU A 150 1.94 -5.47 24.68
CA GLU A 150 2.26 -6.51 23.71
C GLU A 150 1.30 -6.53 22.50
N THR A 151 0.07 -6.01 22.62
CA THR A 151 -0.91 -6.04 21.51
C THR A 151 -1.34 -4.65 21.04
N LEU A 152 -1.00 -3.59 21.80
CA LEU A 152 -1.42 -2.22 21.52
C LEU A 152 -0.31 -1.20 21.79
N SER A 153 -0.13 -0.22 20.91
CA SER A 153 0.69 0.96 21.17
C SER A 153 -0.10 2.21 20.76
N ALA A 154 -0.49 3.03 21.73
CA ALA A 154 -1.38 4.16 21.53
C ALA A 154 -0.76 5.49 21.99
N TYR A 155 -0.87 6.50 21.14
CA TYR A 155 -0.27 7.81 21.37
C TYR A 155 -1.27 8.90 21.05
N ARG A 156 -1.34 9.92 21.91
CA ARG A 156 -2.00 11.18 21.58
C ARG A 156 -0.96 12.17 21.09
N VAL A 157 -1.18 12.73 19.91
CA VAL A 157 -0.36 13.78 19.29
C VAL A 157 -1.19 15.05 19.16
N SER A 158 -0.64 16.21 19.51
CA SER A 158 -1.34 17.49 19.36
C SER A 158 -0.41 18.63 18.99
N ASP A 159 -0.92 19.55 18.16
CA ASP A 159 -0.38 20.90 17.97
C ASP A 159 -1.38 21.92 18.55
N ASP A 160 -1.20 23.20 18.27
CA ASP A 160 -2.07 24.26 18.78
C ASP A 160 -3.45 24.32 18.09
N ARG A 161 -3.66 23.55 17.02
CA ARG A 161 -4.86 23.55 16.18
C ARG A 161 -5.63 22.24 16.20
N ARG A 162 -4.94 21.10 16.36
CA ARG A 162 -5.50 19.75 16.16
C ARG A 162 -4.90 18.73 17.12
N THR A 163 -5.67 17.67 17.35
CA THR A 163 -5.27 16.51 18.15
C THR A 163 -5.62 15.23 17.40
N ALA A 164 -4.72 14.25 17.43
CA ALA A 164 -4.98 12.90 16.94
C ALA A 164 -4.61 11.83 17.97
N GLU A 165 -5.29 10.70 17.88
CA GLU A 165 -4.93 9.45 18.54
C GLU A 165 -4.43 8.48 17.48
N ILE A 166 -3.19 8.04 17.61
CA ILE A 166 -2.54 7.07 16.72
C ILE A 166 -2.39 5.77 17.47
N VAL A 167 -2.97 4.71 16.92
CA VAL A 167 -3.03 3.39 17.55
C VAL A 167 -2.44 2.35 16.60
N PHE A 168 -1.40 1.67 17.07
CA PHE A 168 -0.82 0.50 16.44
C PHE A 168 -1.33 -0.73 17.18
N ALA A 169 -2.10 -1.59 16.51
CA ALA A 169 -2.68 -2.77 17.13
C ALA A 169 -2.34 -4.02 16.30
N THR A 170 -2.14 -5.15 16.96
CA THR A 170 -2.07 -6.45 16.27
C THR A 170 -3.45 -6.83 15.73
N GLU A 171 -3.49 -7.37 14.52
CA GLU A 171 -4.72 -7.88 13.88
C GLU A 171 -5.81 -6.78 13.84
N ALA A 172 -5.38 -5.55 13.53
CA ALA A 172 -6.29 -4.41 13.53
C ALA A 172 -7.32 -4.49 12.39
N GLU A 173 -7.02 -5.23 11.32
CA GLU A 173 -7.92 -5.42 10.18
C GLU A 173 -9.22 -6.14 10.55
N ASP A 174 -9.21 -7.02 11.54
CA ASP A 174 -10.40 -7.77 11.98
C ASP A 174 -11.41 -6.91 12.76
N ARG A 175 -10.95 -5.77 13.28
CA ARG A 175 -11.72 -4.92 14.20
C ARG A 175 -12.03 -3.54 13.65
N HIS A 176 -11.29 -3.09 12.65
CA HIS A 176 -11.39 -1.72 12.13
C HIS A 176 -11.51 -1.68 10.62
N LEU A 177 -12.70 -1.28 10.14
CA LEU A 177 -12.99 -1.14 8.71
C LEU A 177 -11.92 -0.32 7.93
N PRO A 178 -11.40 0.83 8.41
CA PRO A 178 -10.34 1.55 7.69
C PRO A 178 -9.06 0.72 7.48
N VAL A 179 -8.69 -0.10 8.47
CA VAL A 179 -7.52 -0.99 8.38
C VAL A 179 -7.77 -2.12 7.40
N ALA A 180 -8.95 -2.76 7.49
CA ALA A 180 -9.36 -3.79 6.52
C ALA A 180 -9.33 -3.25 5.08
N LEU A 181 -9.83 -2.02 4.86
CA LEU A 181 -9.78 -1.39 3.55
C LEU A 181 -8.36 -1.09 3.06
N ALA A 182 -7.48 -0.59 3.93
CA ALA A 182 -6.08 -0.37 3.59
C ALA A 182 -5.38 -1.69 3.20
N SER A 183 -5.67 -2.76 3.93
CA SER A 183 -5.15 -4.11 3.67
C SER A 183 -5.65 -4.67 2.33
N MET A 184 -6.96 -4.62 2.09
CA MET A 184 -7.55 -5.02 0.81
C MET A 184 -6.98 -4.25 -0.38
N LEU A 185 -6.74 -2.94 -0.22
CA LEU A 185 -6.19 -2.10 -1.28
C LEU A 185 -4.74 -2.51 -1.58
N SER A 186 -3.95 -2.70 -0.52
CA SER A 186 -2.54 -3.11 -0.64
C SER A 186 -2.40 -4.49 -1.30
N LYS A 187 -3.24 -5.46 -0.88
CA LYS A 187 -3.29 -6.82 -1.47
C LYS A 187 -3.73 -6.76 -2.94
N LEU A 188 -4.77 -5.99 -3.27
CA LEU A 188 -5.22 -5.81 -4.65
C LEU A 188 -4.12 -5.24 -5.54
N LEU A 189 -3.49 -4.13 -5.14
CA LEU A 189 -2.41 -3.51 -5.92
C LEU A 189 -1.25 -4.48 -6.12
N ARG A 190 -0.86 -5.21 -5.06
CA ARG A 190 0.19 -6.22 -5.12
C ARG A 190 -0.11 -7.31 -6.16
N GLU A 191 -1.33 -7.87 -6.15
CA GLU A 191 -1.71 -8.90 -7.13
C GLU A 191 -1.72 -8.35 -8.56
N LEU A 192 -2.23 -7.14 -8.78
CA LEU A 192 -2.25 -6.52 -10.11
C LEU A 192 -0.84 -6.26 -10.66
N PHE A 193 0.09 -5.81 -9.80
CA PHE A 193 1.49 -5.66 -10.20
C PHE A 193 2.13 -7.02 -10.50
N MET A 194 1.92 -8.03 -9.65
CA MET A 194 2.45 -9.39 -9.92
C MET A 194 1.89 -10.00 -11.19
N GLU A 195 0.63 -9.72 -11.53
CA GLU A 195 0.02 -10.20 -12.76
C GLU A 195 0.72 -9.60 -13.99
N GLN A 196 0.92 -8.29 -14.03
CA GLN A 196 1.67 -7.65 -15.11
C GLN A 196 3.12 -8.13 -15.18
N PHE A 197 3.78 -8.30 -14.03
CA PHE A 197 5.14 -8.81 -13.96
C PHE A 197 5.24 -10.20 -14.58
N ASN A 198 4.35 -11.11 -14.19
CA ASN A 198 4.29 -12.45 -14.76
C ASN A 198 3.98 -12.41 -16.26
N ALA A 199 2.98 -11.65 -16.68
CA ALA A 199 2.58 -11.53 -18.09
C ALA A 199 3.70 -10.96 -18.98
N TYR A 200 4.53 -10.08 -18.46
CA TYR A 200 5.71 -9.60 -19.18
C TYR A 200 6.73 -10.72 -19.39
N TRP A 201 7.15 -11.39 -18.32
CA TRP A 201 8.23 -12.39 -18.41
C TRP A 201 7.81 -13.69 -19.13
N THR A 202 6.57 -14.14 -18.98
CA THR A 202 6.09 -15.36 -19.68
C THR A 202 5.99 -15.18 -21.19
N ARG A 203 5.84 -13.93 -21.68
CA ARG A 203 5.92 -13.62 -23.12
C ARG A 203 7.35 -13.72 -23.66
N GLN A 204 8.36 -13.61 -22.81
CA GLN A 204 9.76 -13.52 -23.21
C GLN A 204 10.51 -14.83 -23.01
N VAL A 205 10.10 -15.63 -22.02
CA VAL A 205 10.71 -16.91 -21.69
C VAL A 205 9.66 -18.00 -21.91
N PRO A 206 9.70 -18.73 -23.04
CA PRO A 206 8.76 -19.81 -23.31
C PRO A 206 8.80 -20.88 -22.23
N GLY A 207 7.62 -21.30 -21.75
CA GLY A 207 7.51 -22.33 -20.70
C GLY A 207 7.77 -21.82 -19.27
N LEU A 208 8.02 -20.53 -19.07
CA LEU A 208 8.19 -19.95 -17.74
C LEU A 208 6.93 -20.10 -16.88
N ALA A 209 7.07 -20.75 -15.73
CA ALA A 209 5.99 -20.83 -14.75
C ALA A 209 5.89 -19.51 -13.95
N PRO A 210 4.68 -18.91 -13.82
CA PRO A 210 4.49 -17.69 -13.04
C PRO A 210 5.00 -17.80 -11.60
N THR A 211 5.37 -16.67 -11.01
CA THR A 211 5.83 -16.57 -9.62
C THR A 211 4.83 -15.83 -8.75
N ALA A 212 4.68 -16.32 -7.52
CA ALA A 212 4.06 -15.62 -6.41
C ALA A 212 5.09 -14.76 -5.63
N GLY A 213 6.36 -14.71 -6.02
CA GLY A 213 7.37 -13.81 -5.45
C GLY A 213 7.81 -14.14 -4.01
N TYR A 214 7.43 -15.31 -3.48
CA TYR A 214 7.96 -15.81 -2.20
C TYR A 214 9.41 -16.26 -2.37
N TYR A 215 10.19 -16.34 -1.28
CA TYR A 215 11.64 -16.56 -1.37
C TYR A 215 12.06 -17.72 -2.28
N THR A 216 11.54 -18.94 -2.04
CA THR A 216 11.91 -20.12 -2.82
C THR A 216 11.45 -20.03 -4.27
N ASP A 217 10.20 -19.67 -4.49
CA ASP A 217 9.59 -19.56 -5.82
C ASP A 217 10.18 -18.39 -6.64
N GLY A 218 10.45 -17.27 -5.99
CA GLY A 218 11.08 -16.09 -6.58
C GLY A 218 12.53 -16.33 -6.97
N ASN A 219 13.31 -17.10 -6.17
CA ASN A 219 14.67 -17.49 -6.54
C ASN A 219 14.68 -18.41 -7.78
N ARG A 220 13.73 -19.36 -7.85
CA ARG A 220 13.53 -20.20 -9.04
C ARG A 220 13.24 -19.32 -10.26
N PHE A 221 12.19 -18.50 -10.17
CA PHE A 221 11.77 -17.62 -11.25
C PHE A 221 12.90 -16.69 -11.71
N PHE A 222 13.61 -16.06 -10.76
CA PHE A 222 14.74 -15.18 -11.06
C PHE A 222 15.82 -15.92 -11.84
N GLY A 223 16.16 -17.16 -11.45
CA GLY A 223 17.08 -18.03 -12.17
C GLY A 223 16.66 -18.30 -13.62
N GLU A 224 15.38 -18.58 -13.84
CA GLU A 224 14.80 -18.88 -15.16
C GLU A 224 14.78 -17.67 -16.10
N ILE A 225 14.70 -16.44 -15.57
CA ILE A 225 14.66 -15.21 -16.40
C ILE A 225 16.03 -14.53 -16.61
N ARG A 226 17.12 -15.03 -16.00
CA ARG A 226 18.44 -14.35 -16.01
C ARG A 226 18.97 -14.05 -17.41
N ASP A 227 18.84 -15.00 -18.33
CA ASP A 227 19.36 -14.80 -19.69
C ASP A 227 18.52 -13.77 -20.45
N ALA A 228 17.21 -13.71 -20.20
CA ALA A 228 16.34 -12.67 -20.74
C ALA A 228 16.64 -11.28 -20.13
N ILE A 229 16.98 -11.21 -18.83
CA ILE A 229 17.46 -9.98 -18.19
C ILE A 229 18.72 -9.46 -18.89
N ARG A 230 19.73 -10.33 -19.07
CA ARG A 230 20.99 -9.98 -19.74
C ARG A 230 20.79 -9.57 -21.19
N GLY A 231 19.97 -10.33 -21.94
CA GLY A 231 19.67 -10.04 -23.35
C GLY A 231 19.01 -8.69 -23.57
N GLN A 232 18.28 -8.18 -22.57
CA GLN A 232 17.64 -6.86 -22.61
C GLN A 232 18.44 -5.76 -21.90
N ASN A 233 19.63 -6.08 -21.37
CA ASN A 233 20.47 -5.16 -20.60
C ASN A 233 19.71 -4.51 -19.43
N LEU A 234 18.88 -5.29 -18.73
CA LEU A 234 18.12 -4.83 -17.57
C LEU A 234 18.95 -4.93 -16.29
N ASP A 235 18.83 -3.94 -15.42
CA ASP A 235 19.43 -3.97 -14.08
C ASP A 235 18.70 -4.98 -13.19
N GLU A 236 19.41 -6.02 -12.72
CA GLU A 236 18.89 -7.04 -11.79
C GLU A 236 18.32 -6.41 -10.50
N ARG A 237 18.83 -5.24 -10.08
CA ARG A 237 18.33 -4.50 -8.90
C ARG A 237 16.92 -3.94 -9.06
N LEU A 238 16.37 -3.93 -10.28
CA LEU A 238 14.97 -3.59 -10.53
C LEU A 238 14.02 -4.78 -10.31
N ILE A 239 14.56 -5.99 -10.19
CA ILE A 239 13.80 -7.25 -10.16
C ILE A 239 13.97 -7.96 -8.83
N TYR A 240 15.22 -8.03 -8.34
CA TYR A 240 15.57 -8.74 -7.12
C TYR A 240 15.68 -7.79 -5.93
N ARG A 241 14.99 -8.13 -4.83
CA ARG A 241 15.04 -7.37 -3.58
C ARG A 241 16.28 -7.73 -2.76
N SER A 242 17.03 -6.72 -2.34
CA SER A 242 18.15 -6.87 -1.40
C SER A 242 17.62 -7.00 0.02
N ARG A 243 17.94 -8.12 0.70
CA ARG A 243 17.57 -8.43 2.09
C ARG A 243 16.05 -8.52 2.38
#